data_AF-A0A939ZXF9-F1
#
_entry.id   AF-A0A939ZXF9-F1
#
_cell.length_a   1.000
_cell.length_b   1.000
_cell.length_c   1.000
_cell.angle_alpha   90.00
_cell.angle_beta   90.00
_cell.angle_gamma   90.00
#
_symmetry.space_group_name_H-M   'P 1'
#
loop_
_entity.id
_entity.type
_entity.pdbx_description
1 polymer ?
#
loop_
_entity_poly.entity_id
_entity_poly.type
_entity_poly.pdbx_seq_one_letter_code
_entity_poly.pdbx_strand_id
1 'polypeptide(L)'
;MWNLVVALAENKPGRVANIADILGKNGIDILMTDIADEGQYGVVRLLTANPDKTRNILYNENVTAALTKVALVEMPDEPGVLAKLMKMLAEEQINVKQVMGCILERGKRAAFVIIPDGDPA
;
A
#
# COMPACT_ATOMS: atom_id res chain seq x y z
N MET A 1 7.78 -7.87 -8.93
CA MET A 1 7.46 -6.49 -8.47
C MET A 1 5.98 -6.47 -8.10
N TRP A 2 5.63 -5.94 -6.93
CA TRP A 2 4.24 -5.93 -6.45
C TRP A 2 3.53 -4.65 -6.93
N ASN A 3 2.19 -4.68 -6.96
CA ASN A 3 1.38 -3.50 -7.26
C ASN A 3 0.49 -3.14 -6.06
N LEU A 4 0.51 -1.87 -5.71
CA LEU A 4 -0.40 -1.25 -4.75
C LEU A 4 -1.58 -0.65 -5.54
N VAL A 5 -2.80 -0.83 -5.05
CA VAL A 5 -3.97 -0.14 -5.57
C VAL A 5 -4.13 1.19 -4.82
N VAL A 6 -4.13 2.29 -5.54
CA VAL A 6 -4.28 3.65 -4.99
C VAL A 6 -5.65 4.17 -5.40
N ALA A 7 -6.59 4.21 -4.47
CA ALA A 7 -7.97 4.66 -4.67
C ALA A 7 -8.21 6.04 -4.03
N LEU A 8 -9.08 6.83 -4.65
CA LEU A 8 -9.52 8.11 -4.08
C LEU A 8 -10.83 7.93 -3.31
N ALA A 9 -10.87 8.48 -2.10
CA ALA A 9 -12.07 8.54 -1.29
C ALA A 9 -12.30 9.98 -0.84
N GLU A 10 -13.52 10.52 -0.98
CA GLU A 10 -13.85 11.77 -0.27
C GLU A 10 -13.68 11.58 1.24
N ASN A 11 -13.20 12.60 1.94
CA ASN A 11 -13.08 12.61 3.39
C ASN A 11 -14.45 12.80 4.06
N LYS A 12 -15.30 11.78 3.92
CA LYS A 12 -16.65 11.70 4.47
C LYS A 12 -16.89 10.33 5.10
N PRO A 13 -17.73 10.25 6.15
CA PRO A 13 -18.13 8.97 6.72
C PRO A 13 -18.64 8.00 5.65
N GLY A 14 -18.22 6.73 5.76
CA GLY A 14 -18.67 5.66 4.88
C GLY A 14 -17.94 5.51 3.54
N ARG A 15 -17.12 6.47 3.10
CA ARG A 15 -16.43 6.36 1.79
C ARG A 15 -15.40 5.23 1.76
N VAL A 16 -14.58 5.13 2.80
CA VAL A 16 -13.64 4.00 2.94
C VAL A 16 -14.39 2.69 3.21
N ALA A 17 -15.50 2.73 3.97
CA ALA A 17 -16.34 1.55 4.22
C ALA A 17 -16.92 0.99 2.91
N ASN A 18 -17.37 1.86 2.00
CA ASN A 18 -17.86 1.47 0.68
C ASN A 18 -16.77 0.76 -0.14
N ILE A 19 -15.53 1.27 -0.14
CA ILE A 19 -14.40 0.62 -0.81
C ILE A 19 -14.15 -0.78 -0.22
N ALA A 20 -14.09 -0.90 1.11
CA ALA A 20 -13.87 -2.18 1.77
C ALA A 20 -14.99 -3.20 1.49
N ASP A 21 -16.25 -2.75 1.49
CA ASP A 21 -17.42 -3.58 1.22
C ASP A 21 -17.47 -4.08 -0.23
N ILE A 22 -17.16 -3.22 -1.20
CA ILE A 22 -17.00 -3.59 -2.61
C ILE A 22 -15.99 -4.75 -2.76
N LEU A 23 -14.83 -4.62 -2.12
CA LEU A 23 -13.77 -5.63 -2.23
C LEU A 23 -14.17 -6.93 -1.53
N GLY A 24 -14.74 -6.85 -0.32
CA GLY A 24 -15.23 -8.01 0.42
C GLY A 24 -16.31 -8.79 -0.33
N LYS A 25 -17.30 -8.10 -0.91
CA LYS A 25 -18.37 -8.73 -1.74
C LYS A 25 -17.84 -9.44 -2.99
N ASN A 26 -16.69 -9.01 -3.49
CA ASN A 26 -16.04 -9.61 -4.66
C ASN A 26 -14.96 -10.66 -4.29
N GLY A 27 -14.86 -11.01 -3.01
CA GLY A 27 -13.90 -12.00 -2.51
C GLY A 27 -12.44 -11.56 -2.64
N ILE A 28 -12.18 -10.25 -2.56
CA ILE A 28 -10.83 -9.69 -2.55
C ILE A 28 -10.41 -9.44 -1.11
N ASP A 29 -9.33 -10.10 -0.71
CA ASP A 29 -8.70 -9.86 0.59
C ASP A 29 -7.75 -8.63 0.54
N ILE A 30 -7.77 -7.85 1.62
CA ILE A 30 -6.93 -6.66 1.82
C ILE A 30 -5.81 -7.04 2.78
N LEU A 31 -4.59 -7.15 2.26
CA LEU A 31 -3.41 -7.60 3.00
C LEU A 31 -2.78 -6.48 3.83
N MET A 32 -2.87 -5.24 3.34
CA MET A 32 -2.36 -4.05 4.00
C MET A 32 -3.13 -2.83 3.48
N THR A 33 -3.38 -1.86 4.35
CA THR A 33 -3.98 -0.58 3.99
C THR A 33 -3.28 0.59 4.66
N ASP A 34 -3.25 1.72 3.97
CA ASP A 34 -2.88 3.04 4.48
C ASP A 34 -3.81 4.10 3.86
N ILE A 35 -3.92 5.25 4.50
CA ILE A 35 -4.63 6.40 3.94
C ILE A 35 -3.84 7.67 4.26
N ALA A 36 -3.58 8.47 3.22
CA ALA A 36 -3.09 9.85 3.40
C ALA A 36 -4.24 10.84 3.22
N ASP A 37 -4.33 11.82 4.12
CA ASP A 37 -5.26 12.94 4.01
C ASP A 37 -4.68 14.01 3.07
N GLU A 38 -5.40 14.33 1.99
CA GLU A 38 -5.08 15.40 1.03
C GLU A 38 -6.18 16.48 1.01
N GLY A 39 -6.87 16.68 2.15
CA GLY A 39 -7.85 17.73 2.36
C GLY A 39 -9.28 17.29 2.07
N GLN A 40 -9.77 17.51 0.85
CA GLN A 40 -11.14 17.08 0.49
C GLN A 40 -11.23 15.57 0.23
N TYR A 41 -10.10 14.96 -0.12
CA TYR A 41 -10.00 13.55 -0.44
C TYR A 41 -8.88 12.91 0.37
N GLY A 42 -9.06 11.63 0.68
CA GLY A 42 -8.04 10.72 1.15
C GLY A 42 -7.55 9.83 0.01
N VAL A 43 -6.24 9.59 -0.02
CA VAL A 43 -5.58 8.63 -0.90
C VAL A 43 -5.47 7.30 -0.17
N VAL A 44 -6.37 6.38 -0.50
CA VAL A 44 -6.45 5.04 0.09
C VAL A 44 -5.53 4.10 -0.67
N ARG A 45 -4.56 3.52 0.02
CA ARG A 45 -3.56 2.60 -0.53
C ARG A 45 -3.86 1.19 -0.05
N LEU A 46 -4.00 0.26 -0.98
CA LEU A 46 -4.42 -1.11 -0.71
C LEU A 46 -3.46 -2.10 -1.35
N LEU A 47 -2.82 -2.93 -0.52
CA LEU A 47 -2.19 -4.15 -1.00
C LEU A 47 -3.25 -5.26 -0.97
N THR A 48 -3.53 -5.85 -2.12
CA THR A 48 -4.59 -6.87 -2.26
C THR A 48 -4.03 -8.12 -2.90
N ALA A 49 -4.70 -9.25 -2.69
CA ALA A 49 -4.28 -10.53 -3.27
C ALA A 49 -4.25 -10.53 -4.81
N ASN A 50 -5.05 -9.68 -5.48
CA ASN A 50 -5.05 -9.53 -6.93
C ASN A 50 -5.27 -8.05 -7.32
N PRO A 51 -4.19 -7.24 -7.42
CA PRO A 51 -4.27 -5.80 -7.66
C PRO A 51 -5.00 -5.42 -8.95
N ASP A 52 -4.79 -6.15 -10.05
CA ASP A 52 -5.45 -5.89 -11.33
C ASP A 52 -6.95 -6.12 -11.25
N LYS A 53 -7.38 -7.23 -10.63
CA LYS A 53 -8.79 -7.51 -10.38
C LYS A 53 -9.40 -6.46 -9.46
N THR A 54 -8.70 -6.07 -8.39
CA THR A 54 -9.11 -4.99 -7.48
C THR A 54 -9.35 -3.69 -8.21
N ARG A 55 -8.41 -3.22 -9.04
CA ARG A 55 -8.58 -1.98 -9.84
C ARG A 55 -9.81 -2.08 -10.74
N ASN A 56 -9.99 -3.20 -11.43
CA ASN A 56 -11.12 -3.37 -12.35
C ASN A 56 -12.48 -3.37 -11.62
N ILE A 57 -12.57 -4.01 -10.45
CA ILE A 57 -13.78 -3.98 -9.62
C ILE A 57 -14.08 -2.56 -9.17
N LEU A 58 -13.09 -1.86 -8.62
CA LEU A 58 -13.25 -0.48 -8.16
C LEU A 58 -13.70 0.44 -9.31
N TYR A 59 -13.11 0.28 -10.49
CA TYR A 59 -13.52 1.01 -11.69
C TYR A 59 -15.00 0.77 -12.04
N ASN A 60 -15.45 -0.49 -12.05
CA ASN A 60 -16.84 -0.84 -12.35
C ASN A 60 -17.83 -0.31 -11.30
N GLU A 61 -17.36 -0.09 -10.07
CA GLU A 61 -18.13 0.48 -8.95
C GLU A 61 -17.97 2.01 -8.83
N ASN A 62 -17.45 2.68 -9.87
CA ASN A 62 -17.23 4.13 -9.93
C ASN A 62 -16.28 4.68 -8.85
N VAL A 63 -15.31 3.87 -8.43
CA VAL A 63 -14.20 4.29 -7.56
C VAL A 63 -12.94 4.46 -8.41
N THR A 64 -12.44 5.69 -8.51
CA THR A 64 -11.18 5.98 -9.19
C THR A 64 -10.02 5.31 -8.47
N ALA A 65 -9.31 4.41 -9.17
CA ALA A 65 -8.14 3.73 -8.66
C ALA A 65 -7.05 3.55 -9.72
N ALA A 66 -5.79 3.64 -9.30
CA ALA A 66 -4.61 3.39 -10.12
C ALA A 66 -3.75 2.27 -9.51
N LEU A 67 -2.85 1.71 -10.32
CA LEU A 67 -1.82 0.79 -9.83
C LEU A 67 -0.49 1.55 -9.70
N THR A 68 0.22 1.31 -8.62
CA THR A 68 1.57 1.83 -8.40
C THR A 68 2.49 0.66 -8.09
N LYS A 69 3.60 0.56 -8.82
CA LYS A 69 4.64 -0.45 -8.57
C LYS A 69 5.29 -0.19 -7.22
N VAL A 70 5.47 -1.25 -6.43
CA VAL A 70 6.08 -1.19 -5.09
C VAL A 70 7.04 -2.35 -4.85
N ALA A 71 8.01 -2.13 -3.96
CA ALA A 71 8.80 -3.20 -3.37
C ALA A 71 8.13 -3.67 -2.07
N LEU A 72 7.97 -4.98 -1.90
CA LEU A 72 7.53 -5.61 -0.65
C LEU A 72 8.73 -6.38 -0.09
N VAL A 73 9.16 -6.02 1.12
CA VAL A 73 10.36 -6.58 1.77
C VAL A 73 9.97 -7.13 3.13
N GLU A 74 10.19 -8.43 3.34
CA GLU A 74 10.09 -9.06 4.66
C GLU A 74 11.44 -9.00 5.37
N MET A 75 11.43 -8.59 6.63
CA MET A 75 12.61 -8.38 7.47
C MET A 75 12.39 -8.91 8.88
N PRO A 76 13.45 -9.15 9.68
CA PRO A 76 13.30 -9.42 11.10
C PRO A 76 12.56 -8.29 11.83
N ASP A 77 11.77 -8.63 12.86
CA ASP A 77 11.15 -7.65 13.76
C ASP A 77 12.08 -7.37 14.95
N GLU A 78 13.08 -6.53 14.73
CA GLU A 78 14.06 -6.12 15.75
C GLU A 78 14.45 -4.63 15.63
N PRO A 79 14.91 -3.99 16.72
CA PRO A 79 15.31 -2.59 16.70
C PRO A 79 16.38 -2.30 15.63
N GLY A 80 16.17 -1.25 14.83
CA GLY A 80 17.15 -0.77 13.84
C GLY A 80 17.04 -1.39 12.45
N VAL A 81 16.15 -2.37 12.22
CA VAL A 81 15.97 -3.00 10.90
C VAL A 81 15.59 -1.99 9.82
N LEU A 82 14.66 -1.08 10.10
CA LEU A 82 14.30 -0.04 9.16
C LEU A 82 15.51 0.87 8.84
N ALA A 83 16.33 1.20 9.84
CA ALA A 83 17.54 2.00 9.61
C ALA A 83 18.55 1.26 8.72
N LYS A 84 18.71 -0.06 8.88
CA LYS A 84 19.54 -0.89 7.99
C LYS A 84 19.02 -0.85 6.55
N LEU A 85 17.71 -1.07 6.38
CA LEU A 85 17.06 -1.06 5.06
C LEU A 85 17.19 0.30 4.37
N MET A 86 16.92 1.40 5.09
CA MET A 86 17.02 2.75 4.51
C MET A 86 18.46 3.12 4.16
N LYS A 87 19.47 2.70 4.95
CA LYS A 87 20.88 2.90 4.62
C LYS A 87 21.29 2.18 3.34
N MET A 88 20.87 0.93 3.17
CA MET A 88 21.15 0.17 1.94
C MET A 88 20.56 0.86 0.70
N LEU A 89 19.32 1.36 0.78
CA LEU A 89 18.71 2.11 -0.32
C LEU A 89 19.45 3.43 -0.60
N ALA A 90 19.87 4.14 0.44
CA ALA A 90 20.62 5.38 0.30
C ALA A 90 22.03 5.18 -0.30
N GLU A 91 22.72 4.09 0.04
CA GLU A 91 24.02 3.72 -0.55
C GLU A 91 23.91 3.48 -2.06
N GLU A 92 22.77 2.94 -2.51
CA GLU A 92 22.43 2.75 -3.93
C GLU A 92 21.79 4.00 -4.58
N GLN A 93 21.76 5.16 -3.88
CA GLN A 93 21.16 6.41 -4.36
C GLN A 93 19.66 6.28 -4.71
N ILE A 94 18.95 5.35 -4.09
CA ILE A 94 17.51 5.16 -4.26
C ILE A 94 16.78 6.03 -3.24
N ASN A 95 16.16 7.12 -3.70
CA ASN A 95 15.30 7.92 -2.85
C ASN A 95 13.99 7.18 -2.54
N VAL A 96 13.51 7.31 -1.31
CA VAL A 96 12.28 6.66 -0.84
C VAL A 96 11.20 7.71 -0.66
N LYS A 97 10.16 7.63 -1.51
CA LYS A 97 9.02 8.54 -1.45
C LYS A 97 8.07 8.19 -0.31
N GLN A 98 7.88 6.90 -0.06
CA GLN A 98 6.99 6.42 1.00
C GLN A 98 7.38 5.04 1.51
N VAL A 99 7.16 4.81 2.80
CA VAL A 99 7.26 3.50 3.46
C VAL A 99 5.99 3.23 4.25
N MET A 100 5.46 2.02 4.13
CA MET A 100 4.42 1.47 4.99
C MET A 100 4.95 0.19 5.63
N GLY A 101 4.68 -0.05 6.91
CA GLY A 101 5.20 -1.21 7.63
C GLY A 101 4.15 -1.90 8.48
N CYS A 102 4.25 -3.21 8.62
CA CYS A 102 3.46 -3.98 9.57
C CYS A 102 4.28 -5.09 10.23
N ILE A 103 3.84 -5.50 11.42
CA ILE A 103 4.37 -6.69 12.09
C ILE A 103 3.59 -7.90 11.56
N LEU A 104 4.29 -8.90 11.04
CA LEU A 104 3.70 -10.19 10.64
C LEU A 104 3.67 -11.15 11.83
N GLU A 105 4.75 -11.17 12.60
CA GLU A 105 4.90 -11.99 13.80
C GLU A 105 5.82 -11.28 14.78
N ARG A 106 5.27 -10.83 15.91
CA ARG A 106 6.00 -9.97 16.86
C ARG A 106 7.27 -10.63 17.37
N GLY A 107 8.39 -9.90 17.30
CA GLY A 107 9.73 -10.36 17.68
C GLY A 107 10.36 -11.32 16.69
N LYS A 108 9.76 -11.53 15.50
CA LYS A 108 10.29 -12.43 14.47
C LYS A 108 10.28 -11.80 13.09
N ARG A 109 9.13 -11.31 12.61
CA ARG A 109 8.93 -10.93 11.19
C ARG A 109 8.11 -9.65 11.07
N ALA A 110 8.59 -8.74 10.23
CA ALA A 110 7.92 -7.51 9.81
C ALA A 110 7.97 -7.40 8.28
N ALA A 111 7.01 -6.69 7.69
CA ALA A 111 6.98 -6.41 6.27
C ALA A 111 6.97 -4.90 6.02
N PHE A 112 7.70 -4.45 5.00
CA PHE A 112 7.73 -3.08 4.52
C PHE A 112 7.31 -3.02 3.06
N VAL A 113 6.36 -2.14 2.76
CA VAL A 113 6.05 -1.71 1.39
C VAL A 113 6.77 -0.39 1.14
N ILE A 114 7.58 -0.35 0.09
CA ILE A 114 8.43 0.79 -0.27
C ILE A 114 8.01 1.30 -1.64
N ILE A 115 7.76 2.61 -1.71
CA ILE A 115 7.55 3.35 -2.96
C ILE A 115 8.81 4.19 -3.18
N PRO A 116 9.68 3.84 -4.15
CA PRO A 116 10.81 4.68 -4.51
C PRO A 116 10.33 5.99 -5.17
N ASP A 117 11.18 7.00 -5.15
CA ASP A 117 10.93 8.24 -5.91
C ASP A 117 11.34 8.02 -7.37
N GLY A 118 10.39 8.19 -8.29
CA GLY A 118 10.49 7.74 -9.69
C GLY A 118 9.82 6.39 -9.94
N ASP A 119 9.34 6.16 -11.17
CA ASP A 119 8.76 4.87 -11.56
C ASP A 119 9.88 3.82 -11.55
N PRO A 120 9.74 2.68 -10.85
CA PRO A 120 10.68 1.59 -11.04
C PRO A 120 10.48 1.07 -12.46
N ALA A 121 11.28 1.61 -13.38
CA ALA A 121 11.38 1.17 -14.77
C ALA A 121 11.64 -0.33 -14.81
#